data_AF-A0A355T8Z0-F1
#
_entry.id   AF-A0A355T8Z0-F1
#
_cell.length_a   1.000
_cell.length_b   1.000
_cell.length_c   1.000
_cell.angle_alpha   90.00
_cell.angle_beta   90.00
_cell.angle_gamma   90.00
#
_symmetry.space_group_name_H-M   'P 1'
#
loop_
_entity.id
_entity.type
_entity.pdbx_description
1 polymer ?
#
loop_
_entity_poly.entity_id
_entity_poly.type
_entity_poly.pdbx_seq_one_letter_code
_entity_poly.pdbx_strand_id
1 'polypeptide(L)' 'LFDSYHCSRYNTNTGRLTEAMFHDVFRAAKKYLSR' A
#
# COMPACT_ATOMS: atom_id res chain seq x y z
N LEU A 1 -6.01 3.39 -10.22
CA LEU A 1 -4.75 4.15 -10.36
C LEU A 1 -3.72 3.71 -9.32
N PHE A 2 -4.14 3.35 -8.11
CA PHE A 2 -3.26 2.74 -7.12
C PHE A 2 -3.97 1.53 -6.53
N ASP A 3 -3.29 0.39 -6.58
CA ASP A 3 -3.80 -0.88 -6.08
C ASP A 3 -2.92 -1.34 -4.92
N SER A 4 -3.54 -1.98 -3.93
CA SER A 4 -2.86 -2.59 -2.79
C SER A 4 -3.39 -3.99 -2.57
N TYR A 5 -2.57 -4.86 -1.98
CA TYR A 5 -3.11 -6.06 -1.37
C TYR A 5 -4.12 -5.69 -0.28
N HIS A 6 -5.15 -6.52 -0.13
CA HIS A 6 -6.10 -6.40 0.98
C HIS A 6 -5.39 -6.66 2.32
N CYS A 7 -5.73 -5.90 3.35
CA CYS A 7 -5.17 -6.00 4.71
C CYS A 7 -5.68 -7.23 5.48
N SER A 8 -5.76 -8.40 4.82
CA SER A 8 -6.08 -9.66 5.46
C SER A 8 -4.95 -10.11 6.39
N ARG A 9 -5.29 -10.85 7.45
CA ARG A 9 -4.29 -11.46 8.35
C ARG A 9 -3.26 -12.29 7.59
N TYR A 10 -3.69 -13.02 6.57
CA TYR A 10 -2.77 -13.81 5.74
C TYR A 10 -1.72 -12.91 5.10
N ASN A 11 -2.12 -11.80 4.48
CA ASN A 11 -1.18 -10.92 3.78
C ASN A 11 -0.22 -10.22 4.74
N THR A 12 -0.71 -9.75 5.89
CA THR A 12 0.14 -9.06 6.88
C THR A 12 1.06 -10.03 7.63
N ASN A 13 0.57 -11.21 8.03
CA ASN A 13 1.36 -12.15 8.83
C ASN A 13 2.41 -12.90 8.00
N THR A 14 2.16 -13.12 6.70
CA THR A 14 3.14 -13.74 5.80
C THR A 14 4.12 -12.74 5.19
N GLY A 15 3.94 -11.44 5.45
CA GLY A 15 4.73 -10.37 4.82
C GLY A 15 4.41 -10.13 3.34
N ARG A 16 3.35 -10.75 2.80
CA ARG A 16 2.87 -10.49 1.44
C ARG A 16 2.37 -9.04 1.26
N LEU A 17 1.90 -8.43 2.34
CA LEU A 17 1.72 -6.98 2.46
C LEU A 17 2.53 -6.48 3.66
N THR A 18 3.50 -5.61 3.39
CA THR A 18 4.26 -4.92 4.44
C THR A 18 3.73 -3.50 4.66
N GLU A 19 4.02 -2.93 5.83
CA GLU A 19 3.66 -1.54 6.16
C GLU A 19 4.29 -0.54 5.16
N ALA A 20 5.56 -0.75 4.80
CA ALA A 20 6.26 0.09 3.84
C ALA A 20 5.56 0.13 2.47
N MET A 21 5.13 -1.03 1.97
CA MET A 21 4.36 -1.16 0.72
C MET A 21 3.02 -0.41 0.82
N PHE A 22 2.32 -0.53 1.95
CA PHE A 22 1.06 0.19 2.15
C PHE A 22 1.30 1.71 2.15
N HIS A 23 2.38 2.18 2.79
CA HIS A 23 2.73 3.60 2.81
C HIS A 23 3.16 4.12 1.43
N ASP A 24 3.74 3.28 0.57
CA ASP A 24 4.08 3.66 -0.81
C ASP A 24 2.84 4.03 -1.63
N VAL A 25 1.71 3.33 -1.43
CA VAL A 25 0.44 3.63 -2.11
C VAL A 25 -0.03 5.06 -1.80
N PHE A 26 0.01 5.47 -0.53
CA PHE A 26 -0.39 6.83 -0.15
C PHE A 26 0.62 7.88 -0.61
N ARG A 27 1.93 7.58 -0.60
CA ARG A 27 2.95 8.47 -1.16
C ARG A 27 2.73 8.69 -2.66
N ALA A 28 2.40 7.64 -3.40
CA ALA A 28 2.07 7.72 -4.82
C ALA A 28 0.79 8.54 -5.07
N ALA A 29 -0.26 8.30 -4.29
CA ALA A 29 -1.51 9.06 -4.37
C ALA A 29 -1.28 10.55 -4.08
N LYS A 30 -0.52 10.88 -3.02
CA LYS A 30 -0.18 12.27 -2.68
C LYS A 30 0.56 12.97 -3.82
N LYS A 31 1.59 12.31 -4.39
CA LYS A 31 2.37 12.84 -5.52
C LYS A 31 1.51 13.08 -6.77
N TYR A 32 0.52 12.22 -6.98
CA TYR A 32 -0.42 12.36 -8.10
C TYR A 32 -1.36 13.56 -7.92
N LEU A 33 -1.84 13.80 -6.70
CA LEU A 33 -2.74 14.92 -6.38
C LEU A 33 -2.03 16.28 -6.26
N SER A 34 -0.73 16.30 -6.01
CA SER A 34 0.06 17.53 -5.88
C SER A 34 0.62 18.05 -7.21
N ARG A 35 0.00 17.70 -8.33
CA ARG A 35 0.33 18.14 -9.69
C ARG A 35 -0.78 19.01 -10.22
#